data_AF-A0A7C6YGX7-F1
#
_entry.id   AF-A0A7C6YGX7-F1
#
_cell.length_a   1.000
_cell.length_b   1.000
_cell.length_c   1.000
_cell.angle_alpha   90.00
_cell.angle_beta   90.00
_cell.angle_gamma   90.00
#
_symmetry.space_group_name_H-M   'P 1'
#
loop_
_entity.id
_entity.type
_entity.pdbx_description
1 polymer ?
#
loop_
_entity_poly.entity_id
_entity_poly.type
_entity_poly.pdbx_seq_one_letter_code
_entity_poly.pdbx_strand_id
1 'polypeptide(L)'
;MTKAELNRNWETVLKLLAENVTSVSMQTWFAPLKPIRINEKEQKLLLSTYAGGDMLISYIETRYKSVLSEAIRNAFQMDLKPVIMLPEDIEEKGDFVTPFTDELYLNPKYNFNNFVVGSNNRLAHAVCLAVAEGYSKEYNPLFLYGEAGLGKTHLMHAIGQFILSSNPKRKVLYVSSEMFTNELIKAISEKKNEAFRNKYRTVDILLFDDVQFVQGRESTEEEVFNTFDTLYHTGKQIVFSSDRPPKELGDIPERLRSRFTWGMVADIQAPDYETRMAILTKKAEIDGIVVTDSINEVLDVIAQNIQSNIRELEGAFTRVIAHASLTNEKITKEFAKGVLKEVFTIKNKEITPTLIKKTVSSYFGVKVSELESAKRSRNVVYPRQIAIYLIREKTNYSLPKIGELFGNRDHTTIRHSYEKIATEIESSEELRSTVQNIERLLSE
;
A
#
# COMPACT_ATOMS: atom_id res chain seq x y z
N MET A 1 -24.89 -36.35 -8.53
CA MET A 1 -23.93 -36.36 -7.40
C MET A 1 -24.46 -35.54 -6.22
N THR A 2 -24.27 -35.98 -4.98
CA THR A 2 -24.72 -35.27 -3.76
C THR A 2 -23.78 -34.11 -3.38
N LYS A 3 -24.24 -33.16 -2.56
CA LYS A 3 -23.40 -32.04 -2.06
C LYS A 3 -22.22 -32.52 -1.21
N ALA A 4 -22.40 -33.62 -0.48
CA ALA A 4 -21.33 -34.22 0.32
C ALA A 4 -20.23 -34.84 -0.56
N GLU A 5 -20.61 -35.57 -1.61
CA GLU A 5 -19.67 -36.10 -2.60
C GLU A 5 -18.94 -35.00 -3.37
N LEU A 6 -19.66 -33.93 -3.75
CA LEU A 6 -19.06 -32.76 -4.40
C LEU A 6 -17.94 -32.15 -3.53
N ASN A 7 -18.23 -31.90 -2.25
CA ASN A 7 -17.26 -31.34 -1.32
C ASN A 7 -16.09 -32.28 -1.08
N ARG A 8 -16.34 -33.59 -0.92
CA ARG A 8 -15.27 -34.60 -0.75
C ARG A 8 -14.35 -34.64 -1.96
N ASN A 9 -14.90 -34.65 -3.18
CA ASN A 9 -14.09 -34.64 -4.39
C ASN A 9 -13.32 -33.33 -4.54
N TRP A 10 -13.92 -32.19 -4.14
CA TRP A 10 -13.21 -30.92 -4.12
C TRP A 10 -12.05 -30.88 -3.12
N GLU A 11 -12.19 -31.47 -1.93
CA GLU A 11 -11.06 -31.65 -1.00
C GLU A 11 -9.93 -32.46 -1.63
N THR A 12 -10.26 -33.49 -2.42
CA THR A 12 -9.27 -34.24 -3.19
C THR A 12 -8.63 -33.39 -4.29
N VAL A 13 -9.39 -32.53 -4.99
CA VAL A 13 -8.82 -31.56 -5.94
C VAL A 13 -7.79 -30.66 -5.25
N LEU A 14 -8.13 -30.10 -4.09
CA LEU A 14 -7.21 -29.23 -3.34
C LEU A 14 -5.94 -29.96 -2.90
N LYS A 15 -6.03 -31.24 -2.53
CA LYS A 15 -4.85 -32.07 -2.20
C LYS A 15 -3.95 -32.28 -3.42
N LEU A 16 -4.51 -32.64 -4.57
CA LEU A 16 -3.76 -32.84 -5.82
C LEU A 16 -3.12 -31.55 -6.32
N LEU A 17 -3.80 -30.41 -6.17
CA LEU A 17 -3.24 -29.11 -6.50
C LEU A 17 -2.04 -28.78 -5.60
N ALA A 18 -2.12 -29.08 -4.29
CA ALA A 18 -1.05 -28.82 -3.35
C ALA A 18 0.27 -29.58 -3.63
N GLU A 19 0.20 -30.67 -4.40
CA GLU A 19 1.39 -31.41 -4.86
C GLU A 19 2.10 -30.72 -6.04
N ASN A 20 1.37 -29.89 -6.79
CA ASN A 20 1.83 -29.33 -8.08
C ASN A 20 2.02 -27.81 -8.06
N VAL A 21 1.59 -27.13 -7.00
CA VAL A 21 1.76 -25.69 -6.83
C VAL A 21 2.31 -25.34 -5.46
N THR A 22 2.90 -24.16 -5.31
CA THR A 22 3.42 -23.69 -4.03
C THR A 22 2.28 -23.54 -3.01
N SER A 23 2.60 -23.70 -1.72
CA SER A 23 1.65 -23.47 -0.62
C SER A 23 1.04 -22.07 -0.66
N VAL A 24 1.82 -21.09 -1.11
CA VAL A 24 1.38 -19.70 -1.29
C VAL A 24 0.38 -19.56 -2.43
N SER A 25 0.64 -20.19 -3.57
CA SER A 25 -0.30 -20.22 -4.69
C SER A 25 -1.60 -20.95 -4.31
N MET A 26 -1.52 -22.03 -3.53
CA MET A 26 -2.69 -22.70 -2.96
C MET A 26 -3.57 -21.75 -2.16
N GLN A 27 -2.98 -21.05 -1.18
CA GLN A 27 -3.71 -20.15 -0.30
C GLN A 27 -4.25 -18.92 -1.04
N THR A 28 -3.51 -18.40 -2.03
CA THR A 28 -3.87 -17.16 -2.73
C THR A 28 -4.96 -17.39 -3.78
N TRP A 29 -4.84 -18.46 -4.57
CA TRP A 29 -5.65 -18.62 -5.79
C TRP A 29 -6.74 -19.67 -5.65
N PHE A 30 -6.49 -20.75 -4.91
CA PHE A 30 -7.41 -21.89 -4.87
C PHE A 30 -8.23 -21.97 -3.59
N ALA A 31 -7.69 -21.56 -2.43
CA ALA A 31 -8.45 -21.51 -1.18
C ALA A 31 -9.72 -20.63 -1.25
N PRO A 32 -9.75 -19.53 -2.03
CA PRO A 32 -10.98 -18.75 -2.23
C PRO A 32 -12.11 -19.46 -2.97
N LEU A 33 -11.81 -20.56 -3.67
CA LEU A 33 -12.77 -21.26 -4.51
C LEU A 33 -13.61 -22.28 -3.73
N LYS A 34 -14.93 -22.27 -3.97
CA LYS A 34 -15.87 -23.24 -3.40
C LYS A 34 -16.68 -23.91 -4.50
N PRO A 35 -16.90 -25.24 -4.42
CA PRO A 35 -17.70 -25.95 -5.42
C PRO A 35 -19.19 -25.69 -5.19
N ILE A 36 -19.90 -25.35 -6.26
CA ILE A 36 -21.34 -25.08 -6.22
C ILE A 36 -22.12 -26.34 -6.65
N ARG A 37 -21.90 -26.77 -7.89
CA ARG A 37 -22.59 -27.90 -8.52
C ARG A 37 -21.86 -28.36 -9.79
N ILE A 38 -22.21 -29.55 -10.28
CA ILE A 38 -21.84 -30.02 -11.62
C ILE A 38 -23.02 -29.82 -12.56
N ASN A 39 -22.76 -29.30 -13.76
CA ASN A 39 -23.65 -29.42 -14.89
C ASN A 39 -23.17 -30.59 -15.76
N GLU A 40 -23.78 -31.77 -15.58
CA GLU A 40 -23.38 -33.01 -16.27
C GLU A 40 -23.62 -32.93 -17.78
N LYS A 41 -24.65 -32.19 -18.23
CA LYS A 41 -24.97 -32.04 -19.66
C LYS A 41 -23.90 -31.24 -20.41
N GLU A 42 -23.35 -30.21 -19.76
CA GLU A 42 -22.31 -29.36 -20.33
C GLU A 42 -20.90 -29.77 -19.90
N GLN A 43 -20.78 -30.83 -19.09
CA GLN A 43 -19.52 -31.27 -18.49
C GLN A 43 -18.76 -30.14 -17.79
N LYS A 44 -19.46 -29.36 -16.95
CA LYS A 44 -18.89 -28.21 -16.23
C LYS A 44 -18.97 -28.39 -14.71
N LEU A 45 -17.89 -28.01 -14.02
CA LEU A 45 -17.87 -27.83 -12.58
C LEU A 45 -17.99 -26.33 -12.28
N LEU A 46 -19.10 -25.93 -11.66
CA LEU A 46 -19.35 -24.54 -11.29
C LEU A 46 -18.73 -24.27 -9.92
N LEU A 47 -17.86 -23.25 -9.87
CA LEU A 47 -17.13 -22.81 -8.69
C LEU A 47 -17.53 -21.35 -8.37
N SER A 48 -17.61 -21.02 -7.09
CA SER A 48 -17.73 -19.63 -6.63
C SER A 48 -16.41 -19.16 -6.03
N THR A 49 -16.11 -17.88 -6.17
CA THR A 49 -15.03 -17.21 -5.42
C THR A 49 -15.62 -16.14 -4.50
N TYR A 50 -15.06 -15.97 -3.31
CA TYR A 50 -15.38 -14.84 -2.43
C TYR A 50 -14.30 -13.74 -2.44
N ALA A 51 -13.22 -13.92 -3.20
CA ALA A 51 -12.11 -12.97 -3.29
C ALA A 51 -11.66 -12.75 -4.73
N GLY A 52 -11.13 -11.56 -4.99
CA GLY A 52 -10.41 -11.19 -6.21
C GLY A 52 -11.18 -11.04 -7.52
N GLY A 53 -12.46 -11.42 -7.57
CA GLY A 53 -13.31 -11.21 -8.74
C GLY A 53 -12.68 -11.68 -10.05
N ASP A 54 -12.84 -10.88 -11.12
CA ASP A 54 -12.29 -11.16 -12.45
C ASP A 54 -10.77 -11.34 -12.47
N MET A 55 -10.03 -10.65 -11.59
CA MET A 55 -8.57 -10.80 -11.50
C MET A 55 -8.19 -12.23 -11.13
N LEU A 56 -8.86 -12.81 -10.14
CA LEU A 56 -8.62 -14.19 -9.72
C LEU A 56 -8.95 -15.16 -10.85
N ILE A 57 -10.09 -14.97 -11.50
CA ILE A 57 -10.55 -15.82 -12.61
C ILE A 57 -9.53 -15.81 -13.74
N SER A 58 -9.18 -14.61 -14.24
CA SER A 58 -8.21 -14.43 -15.32
C SER A 58 -6.85 -15.04 -14.98
N TYR A 59 -6.38 -14.88 -13.74
CA TYR A 59 -5.09 -15.43 -13.32
C TYR A 59 -5.08 -16.96 -13.33
N ILE A 60 -6.12 -17.60 -12.79
CA ILE A 60 -6.26 -19.06 -12.79
C ILE A 60 -6.39 -19.60 -14.22
N GLU A 61 -7.20 -18.96 -15.06
CA GLU A 61 -7.39 -19.37 -16.45
C GLU A 61 -6.13 -19.25 -17.30
N THR A 62 -5.31 -18.23 -17.04
CA THR A 62 -4.07 -18.00 -17.80
C THR A 62 -2.95 -18.90 -17.31
N ARG A 63 -2.80 -19.07 -15.99
CA ARG A 63 -1.60 -19.68 -15.40
C ARG A 63 -1.79 -21.11 -14.88
N TYR A 64 -2.98 -21.42 -14.39
CA TYR A 64 -3.25 -22.67 -13.66
C TYR A 64 -4.30 -23.56 -14.32
N LYS A 65 -4.80 -23.20 -15.50
CA LYS A 65 -5.86 -23.93 -16.20
C LYS A 65 -5.57 -25.40 -16.42
N SER A 66 -4.34 -25.75 -16.83
CA SER A 66 -3.94 -27.14 -17.07
C SER A 66 -3.95 -27.94 -15.77
N VAL A 67 -3.25 -27.43 -14.75
CA VAL A 67 -3.11 -28.05 -13.44
C VAL A 67 -4.46 -28.23 -12.74
N LEU A 68 -5.33 -27.21 -12.81
CA LEU A 68 -6.69 -27.26 -12.26
C LEU A 68 -7.56 -28.29 -12.98
N SER A 69 -7.55 -28.30 -14.31
CA SER A 69 -8.34 -29.26 -15.09
C SER A 69 -7.88 -30.70 -14.84
N GLU A 70 -6.58 -30.93 -14.70
CA GLU A 70 -6.03 -32.25 -14.40
C GLU A 70 -6.40 -32.73 -12.99
N ALA A 71 -6.28 -31.86 -11.99
CA ALA A 71 -6.68 -32.19 -10.62
C ALA A 71 -8.19 -32.49 -10.53
N ILE A 72 -9.03 -31.72 -11.23
CA ILE A 72 -10.48 -31.98 -11.32
C ILE A 72 -10.75 -33.34 -11.96
N ARG A 73 -10.11 -33.63 -13.09
CA ARG A 73 -10.27 -34.91 -13.79
C ARG A 73 -9.89 -36.10 -12.91
N ASN A 74 -8.78 -36.00 -12.19
CA ASN A 74 -8.31 -37.07 -11.30
C ASN A 74 -9.21 -37.24 -10.07
N ALA A 75 -9.73 -36.17 -9.49
CA ALA A 75 -10.59 -36.25 -8.31
C ALA A 75 -12.02 -36.69 -8.64
N PHE A 76 -12.59 -36.19 -9.73
CA PHE A 76 -13.98 -36.48 -10.14
C PHE A 76 -14.09 -37.69 -11.06
N GLN A 77 -12.98 -38.17 -11.63
CA GLN A 77 -12.95 -39.23 -12.65
C GLN A 77 -13.82 -38.88 -13.88
N MET A 78 -13.94 -37.58 -14.17
CA MET A 78 -14.74 -37.00 -15.23
C MET A 78 -14.00 -35.83 -15.86
N ASP A 79 -14.12 -35.63 -17.17
CA ASP A 79 -13.54 -34.47 -17.83
C ASP A 79 -14.45 -33.25 -17.67
N LEU A 80 -14.34 -32.57 -16.52
CA LEU A 80 -15.18 -31.42 -16.17
C LEU A 80 -14.40 -30.12 -16.35
N LYS A 81 -14.94 -29.21 -17.16
CA LYS A 81 -14.38 -27.87 -17.32
C LYS A 81 -14.72 -27.01 -16.09
N PRO A 82 -13.73 -26.43 -15.39
CA PRO A 82 -14.00 -25.47 -14.31
C PRO A 82 -14.60 -24.19 -14.90
N VAL A 83 -15.67 -23.69 -14.26
CA VAL A 83 -16.26 -22.38 -14.53
C VAL A 83 -16.36 -21.65 -13.20
N ILE A 84 -15.56 -20.61 -13.04
CA ILE A 84 -15.53 -19.79 -11.82
C ILE A 84 -16.46 -18.61 -12.03
N MET A 85 -17.34 -18.37 -11.05
CA MET A 85 -18.36 -17.33 -11.09
C MET A 85 -18.27 -16.46 -9.84
N LEU A 86 -18.72 -15.22 -9.96
CA LEU A 86 -18.91 -14.35 -8.80
C LEU A 86 -20.15 -14.81 -8.02
N PRO A 87 -20.23 -14.57 -6.71
CA PRO A 87 -21.39 -14.96 -5.89
C PRO A 87 -22.72 -14.45 -6.45
N GLU A 88 -22.71 -13.28 -7.08
CA GLU A 88 -23.87 -12.61 -7.67
C GLU A 88 -24.40 -13.33 -8.93
N ASP A 89 -23.50 -13.93 -9.73
CA ASP A 89 -23.85 -14.67 -10.95
C ASP A 89 -24.51 -16.03 -10.65
N ILE A 90 -24.46 -16.47 -9.39
CA ILE A 90 -25.04 -17.74 -8.94
C ILE A 90 -26.56 -17.62 -8.78
N GLU A 91 -27.07 -16.41 -8.53
CA GLU A 91 -28.43 -16.15 -8.02
C GLU A 91 -29.37 -15.42 -9.01
N GLU A 92 -29.28 -15.65 -10.33
CA GLU A 92 -30.30 -15.13 -11.26
C GLU A 92 -31.72 -15.77 -11.09
N LYS A 93 -31.97 -16.52 -10.01
CA LYS A 93 -33.33 -16.90 -9.54
C LYS A 93 -33.43 -16.99 -8.01
N GLY A 94 -33.65 -15.86 -7.34
CA GLY A 94 -34.28 -15.83 -6.01
C GLY A 94 -33.69 -14.81 -5.01
N ASP A 95 -34.26 -13.61 -4.98
CA ASP A 95 -34.26 -12.61 -3.90
C ASP A 95 -33.14 -12.63 -2.85
N PHE A 96 -31.91 -12.30 -3.27
CA PHE A 96 -30.98 -11.49 -2.48
C PHE A 96 -30.25 -10.51 -3.41
N VAL A 97 -30.77 -9.29 -3.53
CA VAL A 97 -29.99 -8.19 -4.12
C VAL A 97 -28.95 -7.78 -3.09
N THR A 98 -27.72 -8.30 -3.19
CA THR A 98 -26.57 -7.68 -2.53
C THR A 98 -26.29 -6.35 -3.24
N PRO A 99 -26.44 -5.18 -2.60
CA PRO A 99 -26.29 -3.88 -3.28
C PRO A 99 -24.83 -3.50 -3.56
N PHE A 100 -23.89 -4.43 -3.44
CA PHE A 100 -22.45 -4.20 -3.55
C PHE A 100 -21.92 -4.70 -4.89
N THR A 101 -22.57 -4.26 -5.97
CA THR A 101 -22.36 -4.79 -7.32
C THR A 101 -21.41 -3.95 -8.17
N ASP A 102 -20.83 -2.87 -7.65
CA ASP A 102 -19.87 -2.06 -8.41
C ASP A 102 -18.58 -1.87 -7.60
N GLU A 103 -17.53 -2.52 -8.11
CA GLU A 103 -16.11 -2.24 -7.92
C GLU A 103 -15.41 -2.74 -6.63
N LEU A 104 -14.67 -3.83 -6.86
CA LEU A 104 -13.39 -4.23 -6.25
C LEU A 104 -13.47 -5.07 -4.97
N TYR A 105 -13.93 -6.31 -5.21
CA TYR A 105 -13.56 -7.52 -4.48
C TYR A 105 -12.13 -7.44 -3.94
N LEU A 106 -11.99 -7.76 -2.65
CA LEU A 106 -10.72 -7.80 -1.95
C LEU A 106 -9.66 -8.54 -2.78
N ASN A 107 -8.57 -7.84 -3.11
CA ASN A 107 -7.44 -8.40 -3.84
C ASN A 107 -6.96 -9.71 -3.20
N PRO A 108 -6.97 -10.85 -3.91
CA PRO A 108 -6.74 -12.17 -3.33
C PRO A 108 -5.29 -12.32 -2.85
N LYS A 109 -4.36 -11.54 -3.41
CA LYS A 109 -2.96 -11.48 -2.97
C LYS A 109 -2.81 -10.88 -1.57
N TYR A 110 -3.74 -10.01 -1.15
CA TYR A 110 -3.67 -9.27 0.11
C TYR A 110 -4.39 -9.99 1.25
N ASN A 111 -3.86 -11.14 1.64
CA ASN A 111 -4.34 -11.95 2.76
C ASN A 111 -3.28 -12.09 3.85
N PHE A 112 -3.65 -12.52 5.06
CA PHE A 112 -2.71 -12.66 6.19
C PHE A 112 -1.56 -13.63 5.89
N ASN A 113 -1.82 -14.72 5.16
CA ASN A 113 -0.78 -15.71 4.81
C ASN A 113 0.31 -15.13 3.90
N ASN A 114 -0.03 -14.09 3.14
CA ASN A 114 0.88 -13.37 2.24
C ASN A 114 1.51 -12.14 2.88
N PHE A 115 1.08 -11.74 4.09
CA PHE A 115 1.65 -10.62 4.81
C PHE A 115 2.87 -11.10 5.61
N VAL A 116 4.04 -10.54 5.32
CA VAL A 116 5.27 -10.89 6.05
C VAL A 116 5.36 -10.08 7.34
N VAL A 117 5.31 -10.79 8.47
CA VAL A 117 5.36 -10.18 9.80
C VAL A 117 6.81 -9.97 10.23
N GLY A 118 7.15 -8.70 10.50
CA GLY A 118 8.45 -8.26 10.99
C GLY A 118 8.31 -7.48 12.31
N SER A 119 9.43 -7.06 12.88
CA SER A 119 9.45 -6.23 14.10
C SER A 119 8.68 -4.90 13.91
N ASN A 120 8.75 -4.35 12.70
CA ASN A 120 8.19 -3.08 12.24
C ASN A 120 6.66 -3.08 12.00
N ASN A 121 6.00 -4.24 11.97
CA ASN A 121 4.57 -4.35 11.65
C ASN A 121 3.81 -5.36 12.52
N ARG A 122 4.47 -5.99 13.50
CA ARG A 122 3.92 -7.06 14.35
C ARG A 122 2.66 -6.64 15.09
N LEU A 123 2.65 -5.44 15.66
CA LEU A 123 1.50 -4.93 16.41
C LEU A 123 0.29 -4.74 15.48
N ALA A 124 0.48 -4.02 14.38
CA ALA A 124 -0.56 -3.80 13.38
C ALA A 124 -1.13 -5.13 12.88
N HIS A 125 -0.28 -6.11 12.54
CA HIS A 125 -0.72 -7.43 12.13
C HIS A 125 -1.55 -8.14 13.21
N ALA A 126 -1.07 -8.18 14.47
CA ALA A 126 -1.75 -8.84 15.56
C ALA A 126 -3.15 -8.24 15.84
N VAL A 127 -3.25 -6.91 15.83
CA VAL A 127 -4.53 -6.21 16.01
C VAL A 127 -5.47 -6.46 14.82
N CYS A 128 -4.96 -6.45 13.59
CA CYS A 128 -5.76 -6.77 12.40
C CYS A 128 -6.33 -8.19 12.48
N LEU A 129 -5.52 -9.16 12.91
CA LEU A 129 -5.95 -10.53 13.10
C LEU A 129 -7.04 -10.62 14.19
N ALA A 130 -6.85 -9.95 15.33
CA ALA A 130 -7.83 -9.93 16.41
C ALA A 130 -9.17 -9.30 15.95
N VAL A 131 -9.12 -8.22 15.18
CA VAL A 131 -10.33 -7.62 14.57
C VAL A 131 -11.02 -8.61 13.62
N ALA A 132 -10.25 -9.34 12.81
CA ALA A 132 -10.79 -10.33 11.87
C ALA A 132 -11.41 -11.55 12.58
N GLU A 133 -10.87 -11.96 13.72
CA GLU A 133 -11.39 -13.04 14.57
C GLU A 133 -12.63 -12.64 15.39
N GLY A 134 -12.98 -11.35 15.42
CA GLY A 134 -14.17 -10.84 16.07
C GLY A 134 -13.95 -10.23 17.46
N TYR A 135 -12.70 -9.99 17.88
CA TYR A 135 -12.38 -9.18 19.05
C TYR A 135 -12.60 -7.69 18.74
N SER A 136 -13.87 -7.25 18.73
CA SER A 136 -14.24 -5.96 18.14
C SER A 136 -14.35 -4.80 19.12
N LYS A 137 -14.70 -5.03 20.40
CA LYS A 137 -15.06 -3.89 21.28
C LYS A 137 -13.88 -2.98 21.65
N GLU A 138 -12.72 -3.54 21.93
CA GLU A 138 -11.54 -2.78 22.37
C GLU A 138 -10.77 -2.15 21.20
N TYR A 139 -10.98 -2.68 19.98
CA TYR A 139 -10.25 -2.28 18.78
C TYR A 139 -11.16 -1.61 17.73
N ASN A 140 -12.29 -1.03 18.15
CA ASN A 140 -13.20 -0.31 17.26
C ASN A 140 -13.22 1.19 17.61
N PRO A 141 -12.91 2.09 16.67
CA PRO A 141 -12.29 1.80 15.38
C PRO A 141 -10.86 1.28 15.52
N LEU A 142 -10.40 0.54 14.50
CA LEU A 142 -8.99 0.29 14.27
C LEU A 142 -8.46 1.37 13.31
N PHE A 143 -7.40 2.07 13.67
CA PHE A 143 -6.74 3.06 12.84
C PHE A 143 -5.31 2.61 12.52
N LEU A 144 -5.06 2.27 11.26
CA LEU A 144 -3.73 1.89 10.76
C LEU A 144 -3.03 3.13 10.19
N TYR A 145 -1.76 3.36 10.52
CA TYR A 145 -1.00 4.43 9.88
C TYR A 145 0.44 4.06 9.57
N GLY A 146 1.04 4.80 8.66
CA GLY A 146 2.42 4.62 8.22
C GLY A 146 2.61 5.16 6.81
N GLU A 147 3.84 5.34 6.37
CA GLU A 147 4.14 5.89 5.03
C GLU A 147 3.51 5.07 3.88
N ALA A 148 3.51 5.66 2.69
CA ALA A 148 2.99 5.02 1.50
C ALA A 148 3.73 3.70 1.20
N GLY A 149 2.97 2.65 0.90
CA GLY A 149 3.53 1.36 0.49
C GLY A 149 4.13 0.52 1.62
N LEU A 150 3.70 0.69 2.87
CA LEU A 150 4.12 -0.15 4.00
C LEU A 150 3.17 -1.33 4.32
N GLY A 151 2.06 -1.49 3.58
CA GLY A 151 1.16 -2.64 3.73
C GLY A 151 -0.17 -2.37 4.44
N LYS A 152 -0.55 -1.09 4.65
CA LYS A 152 -1.87 -0.70 5.20
C LYS A 152 -3.05 -1.32 4.44
N THR A 153 -3.14 -1.06 3.14
CA THR A 153 -4.15 -1.65 2.24
C THR A 153 -4.11 -3.18 2.26
N HIS A 154 -2.92 -3.78 2.35
CA HIS A 154 -2.80 -5.25 2.43
C HIS A 154 -3.49 -5.79 3.68
N LEU A 155 -3.19 -5.24 4.85
CA LEU A 155 -3.80 -5.66 6.11
C LEU A 155 -5.31 -5.45 6.11
N MET A 156 -5.80 -4.32 5.57
CA MET A 156 -7.24 -4.08 5.46
C MET A 156 -7.94 -5.14 4.61
N HIS A 157 -7.38 -5.45 3.44
CA HIS A 157 -7.90 -6.51 2.60
C HIS A 157 -7.83 -7.88 3.29
N ALA A 158 -6.76 -8.14 4.06
CA ALA A 158 -6.58 -9.38 4.78
C ALA A 158 -7.66 -9.60 5.84
N ILE A 159 -8.04 -8.54 6.58
CA ILE A 159 -9.18 -8.57 7.51
C ILE A 159 -10.45 -9.01 6.78
N GLY A 160 -10.78 -8.32 5.68
CA GLY A 160 -12.00 -8.63 4.93
C GLY A 160 -12.01 -10.06 4.38
N GLN A 161 -10.87 -10.53 3.86
CA GLN A 161 -10.76 -11.87 3.29
C GLN A 161 -10.90 -12.96 4.34
N PHE A 162 -10.31 -12.76 5.53
CA PHE A 162 -10.44 -13.68 6.64
C PHE A 162 -11.88 -13.78 7.15
N ILE A 163 -12.58 -12.64 7.22
CA ILE A 163 -13.99 -12.60 7.62
C ILE A 163 -14.85 -13.35 6.60
N LEU A 164 -14.65 -13.11 5.29
CA LEU A 164 -15.43 -13.76 4.23
C LEU A 164 -15.10 -15.25 4.08
N SER A 165 -13.86 -15.68 4.33
CA SER A 165 -13.51 -17.10 4.31
C SER A 165 -14.25 -17.87 5.41
N SER A 166 -14.35 -17.26 6.61
CA SER A 166 -15.01 -17.81 7.79
C SER A 166 -16.54 -17.73 7.71
N ASN A 167 -17.08 -16.59 7.24
CA ASN A 167 -18.50 -16.37 7.07
C ASN A 167 -18.80 -15.56 5.80
N PRO A 168 -19.07 -16.24 4.66
CA PRO A 168 -19.36 -15.58 3.38
C PRO A 168 -20.61 -14.68 3.38
N LYS A 169 -21.48 -14.76 4.40
CA LYS A 169 -22.70 -13.95 4.50
C LYS A 169 -22.47 -12.58 5.17
N ARG A 170 -21.30 -12.34 5.75
CA ARG A 170 -20.96 -11.05 6.37
C ARG A 170 -20.87 -9.96 5.32
N LYS A 171 -21.43 -8.79 5.62
CA LYS A 171 -21.36 -7.61 4.75
C LYS A 171 -20.04 -6.87 4.99
N VAL A 172 -19.02 -7.20 4.20
CA VAL A 172 -17.70 -6.54 4.21
C VAL A 172 -17.65 -5.50 3.12
N LEU A 173 -17.35 -4.25 3.47
CA LEU A 173 -17.16 -3.17 2.50
C LEU A 173 -15.76 -2.60 2.62
N TYR A 174 -15.00 -2.66 1.53
CA TYR A 174 -13.77 -1.89 1.34
C TYR A 174 -14.04 -0.68 0.46
N VAL A 175 -13.48 0.48 0.82
CA VAL A 175 -13.63 1.72 0.05
C VAL A 175 -12.41 2.61 0.29
N SER A 176 -11.92 3.27 -0.77
CA SER A 176 -10.95 4.37 -0.60
C SER A 176 -11.67 5.70 -0.39
N SER A 177 -11.00 6.66 0.25
CA SER A 177 -11.52 8.05 0.37
C SER A 177 -12.00 8.65 -0.96
N GLU A 178 -11.28 8.39 -2.05
CA GLU A 178 -11.63 8.88 -3.39
C GLU A 178 -12.92 8.24 -3.92
N MET A 179 -13.04 6.91 -3.82
CA MET A 179 -14.25 6.18 -4.19
C MET A 179 -15.46 6.68 -3.40
N PHE A 180 -15.31 6.78 -2.09
CA PHE A 180 -16.36 7.29 -1.21
C PHE A 180 -16.81 8.69 -1.63
N THR A 181 -15.87 9.58 -1.93
CA THR A 181 -16.18 10.93 -2.39
C THR A 181 -16.93 10.92 -3.72
N ASN A 182 -16.43 10.16 -4.70
CA ASN A 182 -17.03 10.10 -6.04
C ASN A 182 -18.45 9.52 -5.99
N GLU A 183 -18.66 8.48 -5.19
CA GLU A 183 -19.98 7.91 -4.97
C GLU A 183 -20.93 8.88 -4.25
N LEU A 184 -20.43 9.66 -3.30
CA LEU A 184 -21.22 10.69 -2.63
C LEU A 184 -21.66 11.78 -3.62
N ILE A 185 -20.73 12.27 -4.44
CA ILE A 185 -21.02 13.28 -5.49
C ILE A 185 -22.08 12.73 -6.45
N LYS A 186 -21.91 11.49 -6.92
CA LYS A 186 -22.87 10.82 -7.81
C LYS A 186 -24.25 10.68 -7.14
N ALA A 187 -24.29 10.24 -5.89
CA ALA A 187 -25.53 10.07 -5.14
C ALA A 187 -26.29 11.39 -4.94
N ILE A 188 -25.58 12.49 -4.67
CA ILE A 188 -26.17 13.83 -4.56
C ILE A 188 -26.73 14.27 -5.91
N SER A 189 -25.93 14.14 -6.98
CA SER A 189 -26.33 14.51 -8.35
C SER A 189 -27.58 13.74 -8.82
N GLU A 190 -27.62 12.43 -8.57
CA GLU A 190 -28.70 11.55 -8.97
C GLU A 190 -29.87 11.50 -7.97
N LYS A 191 -29.82 12.27 -6.87
CA LYS A 191 -30.79 12.24 -5.76
C LYS A 191 -30.97 10.85 -5.12
N LYS A 192 -29.91 10.06 -5.08
CA LYS A 192 -29.84 8.69 -4.51
C LYS A 192 -29.14 8.64 -3.15
N ASN A 193 -29.25 9.69 -2.35
CA ASN A 193 -28.60 9.79 -1.03
C ASN A 193 -28.98 8.64 -0.08
N GLU A 194 -30.22 8.16 -0.14
CA GLU A 194 -30.67 7.05 0.71
C GLU A 194 -29.98 5.73 0.33
N ALA A 195 -29.85 5.44 -0.97
CA ALA A 195 -29.14 4.26 -1.45
C ALA A 195 -27.66 4.28 -1.05
N PHE A 196 -27.01 5.45 -1.16
CA PHE A 196 -25.64 5.66 -0.67
C PHE A 196 -25.54 5.35 0.83
N ARG A 197 -26.40 5.95 1.66
CA ARG A 197 -26.39 5.69 3.11
C ARG A 197 -26.63 4.23 3.43
N ASN A 198 -27.56 3.56 2.74
CA ASN A 198 -27.82 2.14 2.94
C ASN A 198 -26.60 1.28 2.58
N LYS A 199 -25.88 1.61 1.50
CA LYS A 199 -24.63 0.94 1.13
C LYS A 199 -23.60 1.03 2.25
N TYR A 200 -23.33 2.22 2.78
CA TYR A 200 -22.26 2.42 3.76
C TYR A 200 -22.63 2.13 5.22
N ARG A 201 -23.92 2.19 5.59
CA ARG A 201 -24.36 2.11 6.99
C ARG A 201 -25.04 0.79 7.38
N THR A 202 -25.22 -0.14 6.43
CA THR A 202 -25.80 -1.48 6.71
C THR A 202 -24.77 -2.61 6.71
N VAL A 203 -23.49 -2.28 6.62
CA VAL A 203 -22.37 -3.24 6.62
C VAL A 203 -22.10 -3.81 8.00
N ASP A 204 -21.46 -4.96 8.06
CA ASP A 204 -20.94 -5.53 9.30
C ASP A 204 -19.55 -5.00 9.63
N ILE A 205 -18.76 -4.70 8.59
CA ILE A 205 -17.45 -4.09 8.70
C ILE A 205 -17.22 -3.10 7.55
N LEU A 206 -16.71 -1.93 7.89
CA LEU A 206 -16.25 -0.90 6.95
C LEU A 206 -14.72 -0.81 7.01
N LEU A 207 -14.07 -1.01 5.87
CA LEU A 207 -12.64 -0.86 5.65
C LEU A 207 -12.43 0.40 4.80
N PHE A 208 -12.08 1.53 5.42
CA PHE A 208 -11.97 2.84 4.80
C PHE A 208 -10.50 3.26 4.62
N ASP A 209 -9.97 3.13 3.40
CA ASP A 209 -8.54 3.28 3.10
C ASP A 209 -8.16 4.75 2.79
N ASP A 210 -6.97 5.14 3.22
CA ASP A 210 -6.33 6.43 2.98
C ASP A 210 -7.21 7.64 3.34
N VAL A 211 -7.65 7.72 4.59
CA VAL A 211 -8.58 8.75 5.10
C VAL A 211 -8.06 10.18 4.94
N GLN A 212 -6.75 10.39 4.79
CA GLN A 212 -6.16 11.70 4.55
C GLN A 212 -6.71 12.41 3.31
N PHE A 213 -7.22 11.67 2.31
CA PHE A 213 -7.73 12.27 1.06
C PHE A 213 -9.12 12.90 1.18
N VAL A 214 -9.79 12.77 2.33
CA VAL A 214 -11.06 13.49 2.60
C VAL A 214 -10.82 14.95 3.01
N GLN A 215 -9.58 15.28 3.36
CA GLN A 215 -9.16 16.59 3.83
C GLN A 215 -9.56 17.72 2.87
N GLY A 216 -10.19 18.76 3.42
CA GLY A 216 -10.63 19.94 2.65
C GLY A 216 -11.89 19.69 1.83
N ARG A 217 -12.54 18.53 1.97
CA ARG A 217 -13.80 18.20 1.30
C ARG A 217 -14.93 18.15 2.32
N GLU A 218 -15.40 19.31 2.77
CA GLU A 218 -16.34 19.46 3.91
C GLU A 218 -17.54 18.49 3.86
N SER A 219 -18.23 18.38 2.72
CA SER A 219 -19.38 17.46 2.59
C SER A 219 -18.98 15.98 2.72
N THR A 220 -17.78 15.63 2.28
CA THR A 220 -17.24 14.27 2.41
C THR A 220 -16.85 14.00 3.86
N GLU A 221 -16.16 14.93 4.51
CA GLU A 221 -15.79 14.84 5.93
C GLU A 221 -17.01 14.67 6.83
N GLU A 222 -18.09 15.42 6.55
CA GLU A 222 -19.36 15.32 7.26
C GLU A 222 -20.03 13.95 7.06
N GLU A 223 -20.05 13.44 5.84
CA GLU A 223 -20.67 12.15 5.55
C GLU A 223 -19.86 10.97 6.11
N VAL A 224 -18.51 11.07 6.14
CA VAL A 224 -17.64 10.12 6.85
C VAL A 224 -17.94 10.14 8.34
N PHE A 225 -18.06 11.32 8.96
CA PHE A 225 -18.42 11.45 10.37
C PHE A 225 -19.78 10.78 10.67
N ASN A 226 -20.81 11.07 9.87
CA ASN A 226 -22.15 10.53 10.08
C ASN A 226 -22.20 9.00 9.86
N THR A 227 -21.43 8.50 8.90
CA THR A 227 -21.30 7.06 8.63
C THR A 227 -20.60 6.36 9.78
N PHE A 228 -19.48 6.92 10.26
CA PHE A 228 -18.80 6.45 11.45
C PHE A 228 -19.74 6.36 12.65
N ASP A 229 -20.47 7.44 12.95
CA ASP A 229 -21.37 7.49 14.10
C ASP A 229 -22.43 6.39 14.03
N THR A 230 -23.05 6.22 12.87
CA THR A 230 -24.10 5.21 12.68
C THR A 230 -23.55 3.80 12.89
N LEU A 231 -22.41 3.48 12.29
CA LEU A 231 -21.79 2.15 12.39
C LEU A 231 -21.28 1.86 13.80
N TYR A 232 -20.65 2.84 14.44
CA TYR A 232 -20.10 2.71 15.78
C TYR A 232 -21.20 2.44 16.81
N HIS A 233 -22.29 3.22 16.80
CA HIS A 233 -23.41 3.03 17.73
C HIS A 233 -24.18 1.72 17.52
N THR A 234 -24.14 1.17 16.30
CA THR A 234 -24.76 -0.12 15.98
C THR A 234 -23.80 -1.31 16.16
N GLY A 235 -22.61 -1.07 16.72
CA GLY A 235 -21.63 -2.12 17.04
C GLY A 235 -20.97 -2.75 15.81
N LYS A 236 -20.97 -2.06 14.67
CA LYS A 236 -20.30 -2.49 13.44
C LYS A 236 -18.81 -2.15 13.51
N GLN A 237 -17.98 -3.01 12.92
CA GLN A 237 -16.52 -2.81 12.95
C GLN A 237 -16.12 -1.73 11.93
N ILE A 238 -15.22 -0.85 12.33
CA ILE A 238 -14.66 0.19 11.46
C ILE A 238 -13.14 0.07 11.48
N VAL A 239 -12.53 0.08 10.30
CA VAL A 239 -11.07 0.11 10.11
C VAL A 239 -10.75 1.28 9.20
N PHE A 240 -9.89 2.18 9.66
CA PHE A 240 -9.34 3.27 8.87
C PHE A 240 -7.86 3.00 8.56
N SER A 241 -7.38 3.55 7.46
CA SER A 241 -5.94 3.74 7.27
C SER A 241 -5.58 5.19 6.98
N SER A 242 -4.32 5.55 7.25
CA SER A 242 -3.77 6.84 6.85
C SER A 242 -2.25 6.82 6.59
N ASP A 243 -1.74 7.82 5.88
CA ASP A 243 -0.30 8.05 5.73
C ASP A 243 0.38 8.57 7.00
N ARG A 244 -0.41 9.11 7.95
CA ARG A 244 0.07 9.75 9.18
C ARG A 244 -0.87 9.48 10.37
N PRO A 245 -0.43 9.65 11.63
CA PRO A 245 -1.29 9.44 12.78
C PRO A 245 -2.41 10.49 12.87
N PRO A 246 -3.52 10.21 13.58
CA PRO A 246 -4.67 11.12 13.66
C PRO A 246 -4.34 12.56 14.05
N LYS A 247 -3.37 12.76 14.95
CA LYS A 247 -2.94 14.09 15.43
C LYS A 247 -2.28 14.95 14.36
N GLU A 248 -1.73 14.34 13.31
CA GLU A 248 -1.03 15.02 12.21
C GLU A 248 -1.95 15.30 11.01
N LEU A 249 -3.23 14.88 11.08
CA LEU A 249 -4.28 15.22 10.12
C LEU A 249 -4.85 16.61 10.41
N GLY A 250 -4.00 17.64 10.37
CA GLY A 250 -4.29 19.00 10.86
C GLY A 250 -5.54 19.66 10.27
N ASP A 251 -5.84 19.39 9.01
CA ASP A 251 -6.97 19.98 8.29
C ASP A 251 -8.25 19.12 8.37
N ILE A 252 -8.19 17.91 8.94
CA ILE A 252 -9.39 17.13 9.25
C ILE A 252 -10.04 17.68 10.53
N PRO A 253 -11.37 17.88 10.60
CA PRO A 253 -12.02 18.41 11.80
C PRO A 253 -11.69 17.64 13.08
N GLU A 254 -11.46 18.37 14.19
CA GLU A 254 -11.10 17.80 15.50
C GLU A 254 -12.08 16.72 15.97
N ARG A 255 -13.37 16.91 15.69
CA ARG A 255 -14.41 15.91 16.01
C ARG A 255 -14.13 14.56 15.37
N LEU A 256 -13.61 14.52 14.13
CA LEU A 256 -13.32 13.28 13.41
C LEU A 256 -12.00 12.68 13.89
N ARG A 257 -10.97 13.52 14.11
CA ARG A 257 -9.70 13.08 14.72
C ARG A 257 -9.90 12.41 16.06
N SER A 258 -10.76 12.97 16.91
CA SER A 258 -11.11 12.36 18.20
C SER A 258 -11.69 10.95 18.02
N ARG A 259 -12.57 10.73 17.04
CA ARG A 259 -13.14 9.41 16.76
C ARG A 259 -12.11 8.39 16.31
N PHE A 260 -11.15 8.80 15.48
CA PHE A 260 -10.05 7.93 15.05
C PHE A 260 -9.23 7.39 16.22
N THR A 261 -9.22 8.10 17.36
CA THR A 261 -8.50 7.70 18.58
C THR A 261 -9.36 6.95 19.60
N TRP A 262 -10.64 6.65 19.32
CA TRP A 262 -11.53 5.99 20.28
C TRP A 262 -11.17 4.52 20.54
N GLY A 263 -10.57 3.85 19.57
CA GLY A 263 -10.17 2.44 19.65
C GLY A 263 -8.66 2.28 19.59
N MET A 264 -8.20 1.38 18.71
CA MET A 264 -6.78 1.04 18.60
C MET A 264 -6.12 1.81 17.46
N VAL A 265 -5.00 2.46 17.75
CA VAL A 265 -4.14 3.10 16.75
C VAL A 265 -2.87 2.26 16.63
N ALA A 266 -2.60 1.72 15.43
CA ALA A 266 -1.44 0.88 15.18
C ALA A 266 -0.61 1.44 14.03
N ASP A 267 0.69 1.52 14.25
CA ASP A 267 1.66 2.01 13.27
C ASP A 267 2.27 0.86 12.46
N ILE A 268 2.68 1.19 11.24
CA ILE A 268 3.44 0.32 10.35
C ILE A 268 4.68 1.08 9.91
N GLN A 269 5.84 0.54 10.25
CA GLN A 269 7.13 1.16 9.95
C GLN A 269 7.83 0.48 8.77
N ALA A 270 8.85 1.13 8.22
CA ALA A 270 9.67 0.55 7.16
C ALA A 270 10.31 -0.79 7.60
N PRO A 271 10.32 -1.82 6.75
CA PRO A 271 10.89 -3.13 7.08
C PRO A 271 12.41 -3.10 7.19
N ASP A 272 12.95 -3.89 8.12
CA ASP A 272 14.37 -4.23 8.19
C ASP A 272 14.81 -5.09 6.99
N TYR A 273 16.11 -5.33 6.85
CA TYR A 273 16.66 -6.06 5.70
C TYR A 273 16.10 -7.47 5.59
N GLU A 274 16.02 -8.17 6.72
CA GLU A 274 15.49 -9.53 6.84
C GLU A 274 14.03 -9.59 6.41
N THR A 275 13.21 -8.63 6.85
CA THR A 275 11.81 -8.51 6.47
C THR A 275 11.68 -8.18 4.97
N ARG A 276 12.53 -7.32 4.40
CA ARG A 276 12.53 -7.03 2.95
C ARG A 276 12.86 -8.28 2.12
N MET A 277 13.86 -9.06 2.54
CA MET A 277 14.20 -10.33 1.88
C MET A 277 13.02 -11.31 1.93
N ALA A 278 12.37 -11.43 3.08
CA ALA A 278 11.20 -12.29 3.23
C ALA A 278 10.01 -11.82 2.38
N ILE A 279 9.76 -10.51 2.29
CA ILE A 279 8.72 -9.93 1.41
C ILE A 279 9.00 -10.28 -0.06
N LEU A 280 10.23 -10.06 -0.53
CA LEU A 280 10.63 -10.38 -1.90
C LEU A 280 10.53 -11.87 -2.22
N THR A 281 10.93 -12.71 -1.28
CA THR A 281 10.80 -14.17 -1.39
C THR A 281 9.33 -14.56 -1.52
N LYS A 282 8.48 -14.02 -0.65
CA LYS A 282 7.02 -14.25 -0.70
C LYS A 282 6.42 -13.77 -2.02
N LYS A 283 6.86 -12.62 -2.52
CA LYS A 283 6.45 -12.07 -3.81
C LYS A 283 6.82 -13.00 -4.97
N ALA A 284 8.03 -13.55 -4.99
CA ALA A 284 8.46 -14.54 -5.96
C ALA A 284 7.58 -15.80 -5.92
N GLU A 285 7.26 -16.30 -4.72
CA GLU A 285 6.39 -17.47 -4.52
C GLU A 285 4.95 -17.23 -5.03
N ILE A 286 4.36 -16.05 -4.74
CA ILE A 286 3.03 -15.64 -5.24
C ILE A 286 3.03 -15.60 -6.77
N ASP A 287 4.11 -15.07 -7.33
CA ASP A 287 4.32 -14.98 -8.77
C ASP A 287 4.84 -16.31 -9.36
N GLY A 288 4.81 -17.42 -8.60
CA GLY A 288 5.15 -18.77 -9.04
C GLY A 288 6.57 -18.91 -9.59
N ILE A 289 7.51 -18.13 -9.08
CA ILE A 289 8.93 -18.15 -9.43
C ILE A 289 9.66 -18.98 -8.38
N VAL A 290 10.41 -19.98 -8.83
CA VAL A 290 11.26 -20.77 -7.95
C VAL A 290 12.46 -19.94 -7.53
N VAL A 291 12.67 -19.82 -6.21
CA VAL A 291 13.77 -19.04 -5.64
C VAL A 291 15.06 -19.86 -5.70
N THR A 292 15.78 -19.74 -6.83
CA THR A 292 17.12 -20.31 -7.02
C THR A 292 18.20 -19.39 -6.41
N ASP A 293 19.44 -19.85 -6.33
CA ASP A 293 20.58 -19.04 -5.88
C ASP A 293 20.71 -17.73 -6.67
N SER A 294 20.53 -17.79 -7.99
CA SER A 294 20.56 -16.61 -8.86
C SER A 294 19.41 -15.63 -8.58
N ILE A 295 18.22 -16.12 -8.24
CA ILE A 295 17.10 -15.26 -7.83
C ILE A 295 17.39 -14.64 -6.47
N ASN A 296 17.92 -15.39 -5.51
CA ASN A 296 18.32 -14.89 -4.20
C ASN A 296 19.32 -13.73 -4.29
N GLU A 297 20.30 -13.82 -5.19
CA GLU A 297 21.24 -12.71 -5.44
C GLU A 297 20.55 -11.44 -5.98
N VAL A 298 19.50 -11.60 -6.79
CA VAL A 298 18.69 -10.48 -7.25
C VAL A 298 17.87 -9.88 -6.12
N LEU A 299 17.26 -10.72 -5.27
CA LEU A 299 16.51 -10.26 -4.10
C LEU A 299 17.41 -9.46 -3.16
N ASP A 300 18.64 -9.93 -2.90
CA ASP A 300 19.67 -9.25 -2.11
C ASP A 300 19.98 -7.86 -2.67
N VAL A 301 20.24 -7.76 -3.98
CA VAL A 301 20.50 -6.46 -4.64
C VAL A 301 19.31 -5.51 -4.45
N ILE A 302 18.08 -5.98 -4.61
CA ILE A 302 16.89 -5.14 -4.45
C ILE A 302 16.74 -4.69 -2.99
N ALA A 303 16.85 -5.61 -2.03
CA ALA A 303 16.67 -5.34 -0.61
C ALA A 303 17.74 -4.41 -0.01
N GLN A 304 18.96 -4.42 -0.55
CA GLN A 304 20.01 -3.48 -0.13
C GLN A 304 19.75 -2.05 -0.62
N ASN A 305 19.21 -1.90 -1.83
CA ASN A 305 19.07 -0.60 -2.49
C ASN A 305 17.70 0.08 -2.26
N ILE A 306 16.65 -0.68 -1.94
CA ILE A 306 15.30 -0.13 -1.67
C ILE A 306 14.92 -0.44 -0.22
N GLN A 307 14.86 0.61 0.61
CA GLN A 307 14.70 0.47 2.06
C GLN A 307 13.38 1.01 2.61
N SER A 308 12.78 2.00 1.96
CA SER A 308 11.65 2.76 2.54
C SER A 308 10.26 2.29 2.11
N ASN A 309 10.11 1.66 0.95
CA ASN A 309 8.79 1.42 0.34
C ASN A 309 8.69 0.01 -0.25
N ILE A 310 7.72 -0.78 0.22
CA ILE A 310 7.52 -2.17 -0.23
C ILE A 310 7.00 -2.22 -1.66
N ARG A 311 6.17 -1.25 -2.09
CA ARG A 311 5.69 -1.19 -3.49
C ARG A 311 6.85 -1.01 -4.47
N GLU A 312 7.84 -0.20 -4.10
CA GLU A 312 9.05 -0.04 -4.91
C GLU A 312 9.89 -1.31 -4.94
N LEU A 313 10.01 -2.00 -3.80
CA LEU A 313 10.72 -3.27 -3.65
C LEU A 313 10.13 -4.33 -4.60
N GLU A 314 8.81 -4.52 -4.56
CA GLU A 314 8.09 -5.45 -5.42
C GLU A 314 8.10 -5.02 -6.89
N GLY A 315 8.03 -3.70 -7.15
CA GLY A 315 8.09 -3.13 -8.49
C GLY A 315 9.46 -3.35 -9.15
N ALA A 316 10.55 -3.20 -8.39
CA ALA A 316 11.90 -3.48 -8.84
C ALA A 316 12.07 -4.97 -9.18
N PHE A 317 11.57 -5.87 -8.32
CA PHE A 317 11.58 -7.30 -8.61
C PHE A 317 10.80 -7.63 -9.88
N THR A 318 9.57 -7.14 -9.99
CA THR A 318 8.71 -7.34 -11.17
C THR A 318 9.40 -6.87 -12.45
N ARG A 319 10.09 -5.71 -12.40
CA ARG A 319 10.84 -5.16 -13.52
C ARG A 319 11.99 -6.09 -13.98
N VAL A 320 12.78 -6.61 -13.04
CA VAL A 320 13.89 -7.52 -13.36
C VAL A 320 13.35 -8.79 -14.02
N ILE A 321 12.31 -9.40 -13.45
CA ILE A 321 11.71 -10.62 -14.00
C ILE A 321 11.11 -10.38 -15.39
N ALA A 322 10.36 -9.29 -15.55
CA ALA A 322 9.74 -8.94 -16.83
C ALA A 322 10.81 -8.72 -17.92
N HIS A 323 11.88 -7.99 -17.60
CA HIS A 323 12.95 -7.74 -18.57
C HIS A 323 13.66 -9.05 -18.98
N ALA A 324 13.98 -9.92 -18.02
CA ALA A 324 14.60 -11.21 -18.32
C ALA A 324 13.71 -12.09 -19.20
N SER A 325 12.40 -12.12 -18.92
CA SER A 325 11.44 -12.86 -19.73
C SER A 325 11.28 -12.30 -21.15
N LEU A 326 11.39 -10.99 -21.32
CA LEU A 326 11.23 -10.32 -22.63
C LEU A 326 12.49 -10.42 -23.49
N THR A 327 13.68 -10.34 -22.88
CA THR A 327 14.96 -10.46 -23.62
C THR A 327 15.50 -11.89 -23.67
N ASN A 328 14.84 -12.83 -23.00
CA ASN A 328 15.26 -14.23 -22.84
C ASN A 328 16.69 -14.33 -22.27
N GLU A 329 17.06 -13.39 -21.41
CA GLU A 329 18.35 -13.35 -20.72
C GLU A 329 18.31 -14.11 -19.40
N LYS A 330 19.48 -14.63 -19.00
CA LYS A 330 19.61 -15.28 -17.70
C LYS A 330 19.59 -14.23 -16.58
N ILE A 331 18.74 -14.47 -15.60
CA ILE A 331 18.67 -13.63 -14.39
C ILE A 331 19.95 -13.85 -13.57
N THR A 332 20.76 -12.79 -13.46
CA THR A 332 22.02 -12.74 -12.70
C THR A 332 22.08 -11.46 -11.88
N LYS A 333 22.99 -11.41 -10.90
CA LYS A 333 23.25 -10.21 -10.09
C LYS A 333 23.62 -9.01 -10.95
N GLU A 334 24.46 -9.20 -11.96
CA GLU A 334 24.91 -8.17 -12.90
C GLU A 334 23.76 -7.64 -13.76
N PHE A 335 22.91 -8.56 -14.26
CA PHE A 335 21.70 -8.21 -15.01
C PHE A 335 20.77 -7.34 -14.16
N ALA A 336 20.48 -7.75 -12.93
CA ALA A 336 19.62 -6.98 -12.02
C ALA A 336 20.19 -5.59 -11.74
N LYS A 337 21.50 -5.47 -11.49
CA LYS A 337 22.17 -4.16 -11.34
C LYS A 337 22.05 -3.29 -12.59
N GLY A 338 22.14 -3.88 -13.78
CA GLY A 338 21.96 -3.20 -15.06
C GLY A 338 20.54 -2.64 -15.22
N VAL A 339 19.53 -3.49 -15.05
CA VAL A 339 18.10 -3.14 -15.19
C VAL A 339 17.67 -2.11 -14.15
N LEU A 340 18.18 -2.22 -12.93
CA LEU A 340 17.79 -1.36 -11.82
C LEU A 340 18.65 -0.10 -11.71
N LYS A 341 19.65 0.09 -12.58
CA LYS A 341 20.51 1.27 -12.55
C LYS A 341 19.69 2.56 -12.56
N GLU A 342 18.68 2.69 -13.42
CA GLU A 342 17.81 3.87 -13.47
C GLU A 342 16.93 4.01 -12.23
N VAL A 343 16.42 2.90 -11.70
CA VAL A 343 15.62 2.87 -10.46
C VAL A 343 16.45 3.33 -9.26
N PHE A 344 17.72 2.94 -9.20
CA PHE A 344 18.65 3.30 -8.13
C PHE A 344 19.28 4.68 -8.32
N THR A 345 19.40 5.17 -9.56
CA THR A 345 20.01 6.48 -9.86
C THR A 345 19.12 7.63 -9.37
N ILE A 346 17.80 7.43 -9.29
CA ILE A 346 16.85 8.43 -8.76
C ILE A 346 17.04 8.66 -7.24
N LYS A 347 17.66 7.73 -6.50
CA LYS A 347 17.77 7.81 -5.02
C LYS A 347 19.15 8.19 -4.45
N ASN A 348 20.18 8.38 -5.28
CA ASN A 348 21.55 8.62 -4.79
C ASN A 348 22.11 10.03 -5.06
N LYS A 349 21.26 11.08 -5.06
CA LYS A 349 21.73 12.41 -4.64
C LYS A 349 21.28 12.63 -3.20
N GLU A 350 22.02 12.05 -2.27
CA GLU A 350 21.89 12.47 -0.87
C GLU A 350 22.16 13.98 -0.82
N ILE A 351 21.20 14.76 -0.30
CA ILE A 351 21.34 16.20 -0.18
C ILE A 351 22.36 16.47 0.92
N THR A 352 23.64 16.51 0.53
CA THR A 352 24.75 16.79 1.45
C THR A 352 25.01 18.29 1.54
N PRO A 353 25.61 18.79 2.65
CA PRO A 353 26.01 20.19 2.73
C PRO A 353 26.98 20.63 1.62
N THR A 354 27.80 19.70 1.13
CA THR A 354 28.69 19.94 -0.01
C THR A 354 27.91 20.18 -1.30
N LEU A 355 26.88 19.38 -1.56
CA LEU A 355 26.00 19.54 -2.71
C LEU A 355 25.26 20.87 -2.64
N ILE A 356 24.67 21.21 -1.49
CA ILE A 356 23.96 22.49 -1.30
C ILE A 356 24.89 23.68 -1.56
N LYS A 357 26.10 23.69 -0.96
CA LYS A 357 27.07 24.77 -1.19
C LYS A 357 27.43 24.92 -2.66
N LYS A 358 27.62 23.82 -3.39
CA LYS A 358 27.95 23.82 -4.82
C LYS A 358 26.78 24.33 -5.68
N THR A 359 25.55 23.89 -5.41
CA THR A 359 24.36 24.32 -6.15
C THR A 359 24.09 25.81 -5.94
N VAL A 360 24.14 26.29 -4.69
CA VAL A 360 23.99 27.72 -4.37
C VAL A 360 25.12 28.56 -4.99
N SER A 361 26.36 28.07 -4.92
CA SER A 361 27.52 28.70 -5.56
C SER A 361 27.32 28.87 -7.07
N SER A 362 26.86 27.82 -7.75
CA SER A 362 26.57 27.84 -9.19
C SER A 362 25.42 28.77 -9.53
N TYR A 363 24.34 28.75 -8.76
CA TYR A 363 23.15 29.56 -9.00
C TYR A 363 23.44 31.07 -8.92
N PHE A 364 24.24 31.49 -7.93
CA PHE A 364 24.58 32.90 -7.72
C PHE A 364 25.90 33.36 -8.35
N GLY A 365 26.62 32.46 -9.05
CA GLY A 365 27.90 32.79 -9.68
C GLY A 365 29.02 33.16 -8.69
N VAL A 366 28.98 32.64 -7.47
CA VAL A 366 30.00 32.86 -6.42
C VAL A 366 30.82 31.60 -6.20
N LYS A 367 32.06 31.69 -5.71
CA LYS A 367 32.85 30.48 -5.41
C LYS A 367 32.42 29.87 -4.07
N VAL A 368 32.45 28.54 -3.93
CA VAL A 368 32.21 27.86 -2.65
C VAL A 368 33.12 28.38 -1.53
N SER A 369 34.39 28.63 -1.83
CA SER A 369 35.34 29.22 -0.87
C SER A 369 34.96 30.63 -0.40
N GLU A 370 34.21 31.40 -1.22
CA GLU A 370 33.69 32.70 -0.80
C GLU A 370 32.52 32.56 0.19
N LEU A 371 31.69 31.52 0.03
CA LEU A 371 30.64 31.18 1.01
C LEU A 371 31.25 30.83 2.37
N GLU A 372 32.45 30.24 2.41
CA GLU A 372 33.14 29.88 3.65
C GLU A 372 34.02 31.01 4.21
N SER A 373 34.34 32.02 3.39
CA SER A 373 35.21 33.13 3.76
C SER A 373 34.57 34.13 4.74
N ALA A 374 35.38 34.99 5.35
CA ALA A 374 34.91 36.13 6.16
C ALA A 374 34.29 37.28 5.34
N LYS A 375 34.21 37.19 4.00
CA LYS A 375 33.75 38.26 3.11
C LYS A 375 32.29 38.66 3.42
N ARG A 376 32.05 39.95 3.60
CA ARG A 376 30.76 40.55 4.03
C ARG A 376 30.00 41.28 2.92
N SER A 377 30.46 41.19 1.67
CA SER A 377 29.77 41.82 0.54
C SER A 377 28.39 41.16 0.33
N ARG A 378 27.36 41.96 0.00
CA ARG A 378 25.97 41.48 -0.12
C ARG A 378 25.83 40.31 -1.10
N ASN A 379 26.57 40.37 -2.22
CA ASN A 379 26.61 39.32 -3.25
C ASN A 379 27.20 37.99 -2.76
N VAL A 380 27.84 37.92 -1.59
CA VAL A 380 28.35 36.67 -0.99
C VAL A 380 27.55 36.32 0.27
N VAL A 381 27.16 37.32 1.07
CA VAL A 381 26.38 37.10 2.29
C VAL A 381 25.00 36.52 1.98
N TYR A 382 24.31 37.05 0.96
CA TYR A 382 22.96 36.60 0.62
C TYR A 382 22.94 35.12 0.15
N PRO A 383 23.78 34.68 -0.80
CA PRO A 383 23.92 33.25 -1.13
C PRO A 383 24.32 32.38 0.06
N ARG A 384 25.23 32.87 0.93
CA ARG A 384 25.65 32.14 2.14
C ARG A 384 24.48 31.91 3.11
N GLN A 385 23.64 32.92 3.32
CA GLN A 385 22.46 32.82 4.17
C GLN A 385 21.46 31.78 3.63
N ILE A 386 21.24 31.78 2.31
CA ILE A 386 20.39 30.78 1.64
C ILE A 386 20.98 29.37 1.77
N ALA A 387 22.30 29.19 1.61
CA ALA A 387 22.93 27.89 1.80
C ALA A 387 22.81 27.38 3.26
N ILE A 388 22.95 28.27 4.25
CA ILE A 388 22.75 27.95 5.67
C ILE A 388 21.30 27.50 5.93
N TYR A 389 20.34 28.25 5.38
CA TYR A 389 18.92 27.91 5.48
C TYR A 389 18.62 26.53 4.89
N LEU A 390 19.05 26.28 3.65
CA LEU A 390 18.85 25.00 2.98
C LEU A 390 19.53 23.83 3.70
N ILE A 391 20.74 24.00 4.23
CA ILE A 391 21.41 22.94 5.00
C ILE A 391 20.60 22.63 6.26
N ARG A 392 20.05 23.64 6.93
CA ARG A 392 19.26 23.44 8.15
C ARG A 392 17.92 22.77 7.86
N GLU A 393 17.27 23.10 6.75
CA GLU A 393 15.95 22.55 6.36
C GLU A 393 16.04 21.17 5.71
N LYS A 394 17.12 20.88 4.96
CA LYS A 394 17.24 19.65 4.16
C LYS A 394 18.17 18.60 4.76
N THR A 395 18.83 18.89 5.88
CA THR A 395 19.78 17.97 6.53
C THR A 395 19.62 17.98 8.05
N ASN A 396 20.16 16.96 8.73
CA ASN A 396 20.13 16.85 10.19
C ASN A 396 21.27 17.60 10.90
N TYR A 397 21.96 18.53 10.22
CA TYR A 397 23.07 19.26 10.81
C TYR A 397 22.59 20.29 11.85
N SER A 398 23.25 20.31 13.00
CA SER A 398 23.02 21.29 14.07
C SER A 398 23.66 22.64 13.72
N LEU A 399 23.16 23.74 14.29
CA LEU A 399 23.72 25.09 14.05
C LEU A 399 25.23 25.18 14.31
N PRO A 400 25.80 24.57 15.38
CA PRO A 400 27.25 24.51 15.56
C PRO A 400 27.98 23.79 14.43
N LYS A 401 27.44 22.65 13.97
CA LYS A 401 28.04 21.86 12.89
C LYS A 401 27.97 22.59 11.55
N ILE A 402 26.90 23.35 11.31
CA ILE A 402 26.79 24.25 10.16
C ILE A 402 27.86 25.36 10.27
N GLY A 403 28.11 25.90 11.47
CA GLY A 403 29.17 26.88 11.72
C GLY A 403 30.56 26.42 11.28
N GLU A 404 30.92 25.17 11.56
CA GLU A 404 32.17 24.54 11.10
C GLU A 404 32.27 24.52 9.57
N LEU A 405 31.16 24.21 8.88
CA LEU A 405 31.10 24.11 7.41
C LEU A 405 31.22 25.45 6.67
N PHE A 406 31.08 26.58 7.37
CA PHE A 406 31.14 27.94 6.83
C PHE A 406 32.31 28.75 7.43
N GLY A 407 33.41 28.08 7.75
CA GLY A 407 34.65 28.71 8.21
C GLY A 407 34.69 28.93 9.74
N ASN A 408 34.21 27.96 10.51
CA ASN A 408 34.15 28.01 11.99
C ASN A 408 33.43 29.25 12.53
N ARG A 409 32.29 29.59 11.92
CA ARG A 409 31.48 30.72 12.35
C ARG A 409 30.72 30.40 13.63
N ASP A 410 30.55 31.43 14.45
CA ASP A 410 29.79 31.33 15.69
C ASP A 410 28.34 30.87 15.41
N HIS A 411 27.85 29.92 16.21
CA HIS A 411 26.50 29.37 16.13
C HIS A 411 25.40 30.44 16.16
N THR A 412 25.61 31.56 16.87
CA THR A 412 24.70 32.71 16.89
C THR A 412 24.61 33.42 15.54
N THR A 413 25.72 33.50 14.81
CA THR A 413 25.76 34.06 13.45
C THR A 413 25.03 33.16 12.45
N ILE A 414 25.16 31.85 12.60
CA ILE A 414 24.43 30.86 11.80
C ILE A 414 22.94 30.95 12.10
N ARG A 415 22.56 31.04 13.38
CA ARG A 415 21.17 31.21 13.82
C ARG A 415 20.54 32.47 13.23
N HIS A 416 21.19 33.62 13.33
CA HIS A 416 20.69 34.86 12.72
C HIS A 416 20.56 34.76 11.20
N SER A 417 21.50 34.07 10.54
CA SER A 417 21.44 33.86 9.08
C SER A 417 20.26 32.98 8.67
N TYR A 418 19.97 31.94 9.47
CA TYR A 418 18.82 31.07 9.30
C TYR A 418 17.50 31.83 9.54
N GLU A 419 17.34 32.44 10.71
CA GLU A 419 16.11 33.17 11.09
C GLU A 419 15.77 34.26 10.06
N LYS A 420 16.78 34.98 9.55
CA LYS A 420 16.56 36.01 8.54
C LYS A 420 15.91 35.46 7.27
N ILE A 421 16.43 34.36 6.71
CA ILE A 421 15.87 33.76 5.49
C ILE A 421 14.51 33.11 5.79
N ALA A 422 14.39 32.45 6.95
CA ALA A 422 13.14 31.82 7.38
C ALA A 422 12.00 32.84 7.56
N THR A 423 12.28 34.07 8.02
CA THR A 423 11.27 35.13 8.08
C THR A 423 11.05 35.79 6.71
N GLU A 424 12.11 36.08 5.97
CA GLU A 424 12.00 36.79 4.68
C GLU A 424 11.22 35.95 3.64
N ILE A 425 11.33 34.62 3.69
CA ILE A 425 10.62 33.70 2.78
C ILE A 425 9.10 33.70 3.02
N GLU A 426 8.61 34.14 4.17
CA GLU A 426 7.17 34.24 4.44
C GLU A 426 6.53 35.44 3.73
N SER A 427 7.32 36.49 3.47
CA SER A 427 6.83 37.74 2.88
C SER A 427 7.32 38.03 1.45
N SER A 428 8.39 37.37 0.99
CA SER A 428 9.00 37.64 -0.32
C SER A 428 8.77 36.51 -1.32
N GLU A 429 7.95 36.79 -2.33
CA GLU A 429 7.69 35.86 -3.44
C GLU A 429 8.94 35.61 -4.29
N GLU A 430 9.80 36.62 -4.43
CA GLU A 430 11.06 36.55 -5.16
C GLU A 430 12.06 35.58 -4.48
N LEU A 431 12.16 35.65 -3.15
CA LEU A 431 12.99 34.73 -2.36
C LEU A 431 12.43 33.31 -2.40
N ARG A 432 11.11 33.13 -2.28
CA ARG A 432 10.44 31.82 -2.42
C ARG A 432 10.78 31.17 -3.76
N SER A 433 10.58 31.90 -4.86
CA SER A 433 10.89 31.41 -6.20
C SER A 433 12.38 31.05 -6.34
N THR A 434 13.27 31.87 -5.77
CA THR A 434 14.72 31.60 -5.77
C THR A 434 15.07 30.32 -5.01
N VAL A 435 14.53 30.13 -3.81
CA VAL A 435 14.75 28.93 -2.99
C VAL A 435 14.20 27.69 -3.68
N GLN A 436 12.96 27.75 -4.19
CA GLN A 436 12.34 26.64 -4.93
C GLN A 436 13.14 26.24 -6.17
N ASN A 437 13.69 27.20 -6.92
CA ASN A 437 14.56 26.92 -8.07
C ASN A 437 15.83 26.18 -7.64
N ILE A 438 16.45 26.58 -6.53
CA ILE A 438 17.64 25.91 -5.99
C ILE A 438 17.30 24.51 -5.47
N GLU A 439 16.16 24.34 -4.80
CA GLU A 439 15.67 23.03 -4.36
C GLU A 439 15.41 22.09 -5.54
N ARG A 440 14.82 22.59 -6.63
CA ARG A 440 14.64 21.82 -7.87
C ARG A 440 15.98 21.35 -8.44
N LEU A 441 16.98 22.22 -8.48
CA LEU A 441 18.36 21.89 -8.91
C LEU A 441 19.09 20.93 -7.96
N LEU A 442 18.61 20.74 -6.73
CA LEU A 442 19.13 19.74 -5.79
C LEU A 442 18.50 18.36 -6.02
N SER A 443 17.26 18.32 -6.54
CA SER A 443 16.53 17.10 -6.88
C SER A 443 16.79 16.57 -8.29
N GLU A 444 17.21 17.43 -9.22
CA GLU A 444 17.81 17.08 -10.52
C GLU A 444 19.29 16.74 -10.32
#